data_AF-A0A7X8ITK0-F1
#
_entry.id   AF-A0A7X8ITK0-F1
#
_cell.length_a   1.000
_cell.length_b   1.000
_cell.length_c   1.000
_cell.angle_alpha   90.00
_cell.angle_beta   90.00
_cell.angle_gamma   90.00
#
_symmetry.space_group_name_H-M   'P 1'
#
loop_
_entity.id
_entity.type
_entity.pdbx_description
1 polymer ?
#
loop_
_entity_poly.entity_id
_entity_poly.type
_entity_poly.pdbx_seq_one_letter_code
_entity_poly.pdbx_strand_id
1 'polypeptide(L)' 'DIARGVIASIVNKVVTQTAKHRVAGTQYFLTGGFSVSAYMVQALEDKLKAPVSTHPQARFAGAIGAALLGSKPNAEK' A
#
# COMPACT_ATOMS: atom_id res chain seq x y z
N ASP A 1 -21.75 11.50 -1.28
CA ASP A 1 -21.15 11.56 0.06
C ASP A 1 -20.61 10.22 0.55
N ILE A 2 -21.38 9.12 0.44
CA ILE A 2 -21.01 7.77 0.92
C ILE A 2 -19.62 7.32 0.43
N ALA A 3 -19.35 7.37 -0.88
CA ALA A 3 -18.05 6.94 -1.43
C ALA A 3 -16.86 7.71 -0.84
N ARG A 4 -17.01 9.03 -0.64
CA ARG A 4 -15.97 9.86 -0.02
C ARG A 4 -15.75 9.47 1.44
N GLY A 5 -16.83 9.22 2.17
CA GLY A 5 -16.77 8.72 3.55
C GLY A 5 -16.06 7.37 3.67
N VAL A 6 -16.30 6.46 2.72
CA VAL A 6 -15.61 5.16 2.66
C VAL A 6 -14.12 5.34 2.40
N ILE A 7 -13.73 6.15 1.42
CA ILE A 7 -12.30 6.40 1.13
C ILE A 7 -11.61 7.04 2.34
N ALA A 8 -12.22 8.05 2.97
CA ALA A 8 -11.66 8.68 4.15
C ALA A 8 -11.45 7.68 5.31
N SER A 9 -12.39 6.74 5.50
CA SER A 9 -12.28 5.68 6.51
C SER A 9 -11.11 4.74 6.21
N ILE A 10 -10.95 4.33 4.96
CA ILE A 10 -9.83 3.48 4.52
C ILE A 10 -8.49 4.19 4.76
N VAL A 11 -8.36 5.44 4.31
CA VAL A 11 -7.14 6.25 4.46
C VAL A 11 -6.76 6.39 5.94
N ASN A 12 -7.71 6.76 6.80
CA ASN A 12 -7.46 6.91 8.23
C ASN A 12 -7.02 5.58 8.86
N LYS A 13 -7.62 4.46 8.46
CA LYS A 13 -7.24 3.14 8.96
C LYS A 13 -5.81 2.79 8.55
N VAL A 14 -5.44 2.99 7.28
CA VAL A 14 -4.08 2.73 6.77
C VAL A 14 -3.04 3.59 7.49
N VAL A 15 -3.30 4.89 7.66
CA VAL A 15 -2.40 5.79 8.39
C VAL A 15 -2.21 5.35 9.83
N THR A 16 -3.29 4.97 10.51
CA THR A 16 -3.22 4.50 11.90
C THR A 16 -2.40 3.21 12.03
N GLN A 17 -2.55 2.27 11.10
CA GLN A 17 -1.80 1.01 11.10
C GLN A 17 -0.31 1.22 10.81
N THR A 18 0.00 2.08 9.85
CA THR A 18 1.38 2.39 9.44
C THR A 18 2.13 3.23 10.47
N ALA A 19 1.44 4.01 11.31
CA ALA A 19 2.06 4.83 12.35
C ALA A 19 2.95 4.03 13.30
N LYS A 20 2.63 2.76 13.57
CA LYS A 20 3.43 1.85 14.42
C LYS A 20 4.82 1.55 13.87
N HIS A 21 5.03 1.77 12.58
CA HIS A 21 6.26 1.48 11.86
C HIS A 21 6.96 2.74 11.36
N ARG A 22 6.47 3.93 11.71
CA ARG A 22 7.00 5.20 11.21
C ARG A 22 8.29 5.54 11.95
N VAL A 23 9.39 5.57 11.20
CA VAL A 23 10.70 6.09 11.62
C VAL A 23 11.10 7.29 10.73
N ALA A 24 12.11 8.06 11.16
CA ALA A 24 12.62 9.15 10.33
C ALA A 24 13.06 8.63 8.95
N GLY A 25 12.66 9.32 7.88
CA GLY A 25 12.95 8.90 6.50
C GLY A 25 12.07 7.79 5.93
N THR A 26 10.96 7.42 6.60
CA THR A 26 10.02 6.40 6.07
C THR A 26 9.50 6.80 4.68
N GLN A 27 9.67 5.90 3.72
CA GLN A 27 9.06 5.99 2.39
C GLN A 27 7.89 5.02 2.31
N TYR A 28 6.81 5.43 1.64
CA TYR A 28 5.62 4.61 1.47
C TYR A 28 5.51 4.15 0.01
N PHE A 29 5.18 2.87 -0.18
CA PHE A 29 4.92 2.29 -1.48
C PHE A 29 3.56 1.59 -1.48
N LEU A 30 2.64 2.04 -2.35
CA LEU A 30 1.28 1.51 -2.44
C LEU A 30 1.18 0.42 -3.51
N THR A 31 0.74 -0.77 -3.10
CA THR A 31 0.44 -1.92 -3.98
C THR A 31 -1.03 -2.34 -3.89
N GLY A 32 -1.43 -3.32 -4.71
CA GLY A 32 -2.79 -3.87 -4.70
C GLY A 32 -3.79 -3.04 -5.50
N GLY A 33 -5.09 -3.28 -5.31
CA GLY A 33 -6.14 -2.75 -6.19
C GLY A 33 -6.20 -1.22 -6.30
N PHE A 34 -5.84 -0.49 -5.25
CA PHE A 34 -5.87 0.97 -5.23
C PHE A 34 -4.58 1.64 -5.74
N SER A 35 -3.54 0.87 -6.03
CA SER A 35 -2.25 1.42 -6.50
C SER A 35 -2.35 2.25 -7.79
N VAL A 36 -3.34 1.97 -8.64
CA VAL A 36 -3.61 2.74 -9.87
C VAL A 36 -4.51 3.97 -9.65
N SER A 37 -5.03 4.16 -8.45
CA SER A 37 -5.92 5.28 -8.13
C SER A 37 -5.11 6.49 -7.68
N ALA A 38 -4.95 7.48 -8.57
CA ALA A 38 -4.28 8.75 -8.25
C ALA A 38 -4.93 9.44 -7.02
N TYR A 39 -6.26 9.38 -6.90
CA TYR A 39 -6.99 9.94 -5.77
C TYR A 39 -6.60 9.28 -4.44
N MET A 40 -6.47 7.95 -4.39
CA MET A 40 -6.04 7.25 -3.18
C MET A 40 -4.59 7.61 -2.80
N VAL A 41 -3.70 7.67 -3.79
CA VAL A 41 -2.30 8.05 -3.59
C VAL A 41 -2.23 9.44 -2.95
N GLN A 42 -2.87 10.44 -3.56
CA GLN A 42 -2.90 11.81 -3.04
C GLN A 42 -3.50 11.88 -1.63
N ALA A 43 -4.62 11.19 -1.39
CA ALA A 43 -5.26 11.19 -0.07
C ALA A 43 -4.36 10.57 1.03
N LEU A 44 -3.56 9.57 0.69
CA LEU A 44 -2.58 8.98 1.61
C LEU A 44 -1.39 9.91 1.84
N GLU A 45 -0.84 10.52 0.79
CA GLU A 45 0.27 11.49 0.89
C GLU A 45 -0.10 12.66 1.81
N ASP A 46 -1.29 13.23 1.60
CA ASP A 46 -1.82 14.34 2.39
C ASP A 46 -1.93 13.99 3.88
N LYS A 47 -2.30 12.76 4.20
CA LYS A 47 -2.53 12.31 5.58
C LYS A 47 -1.23 11.85 6.25
N LEU A 48 -0.33 11.19 5.52
CA LEU A 48 0.95 10.69 6.03
C LEU A 48 2.00 11.79 6.15
N LYS A 49 1.85 12.88 5.38
CA LYS A 49 2.85 13.96 5.24
C LYS A 49 4.20 13.41 4.76
N ALA A 50 4.12 12.51 3.77
CA ALA A 50 5.25 11.81 3.18
C ALA A 50 4.86 11.32 1.77
N PRO A 51 5.81 11.17 0.84
CA PRO A 51 5.52 10.68 -0.50
C PRO A 51 5.03 9.22 -0.48
N VAL A 52 4.07 8.93 -1.36
CA VAL A 52 3.53 7.58 -1.57
C VAL A 52 3.78 7.20 -3.01
N SER A 53 4.79 6.37 -3.22
CA SER A 53 5.17 5.88 -4.54
C SER A 53 4.33 4.65 -4.96
N THR A 54 4.22 4.42 -6.26
CA THR A 54 3.55 3.24 -6.82
C THR A 54 4.17 2.85 -8.16
N HIS A 55 3.67 1.78 -8.78
CA HIS A 55 4.13 1.29 -10.08
C HIS A 55 2.93 0.86 -10.94
N PRO A 56 2.97 1.00 -12.28
CA PRO A 56 1.86 0.60 -13.16
C PRO A 56 1.39 -0.86 -12.97
N GLN A 57 2.30 -1.75 -12.56
CA GLN A 57 2.01 -3.17 -12.29
C GLN A 57 1.82 -3.50 -10.80
N ALA A 58 1.82 -2.50 -9.90
CA ALA A 58 1.74 -2.72 -8.45
C ALA A 58 0.45 -3.43 -7.99
N ARG A 59 -0.62 -3.40 -8.82
CA ARG A 59 -1.84 -4.17 -8.59
C ARG A 59 -1.62 -5.69 -8.58
N PHE A 60 -0.57 -6.17 -9.24
CA PHE A 60 -0.22 -7.59 -9.34
C PHE A 60 0.75 -8.05 -8.26
N ALA A 61 1.26 -7.14 -7.42
CA ALA A 61 2.32 -7.44 -6.45
C ALA A 61 1.98 -8.64 -5.54
N GLY A 62 0.72 -8.77 -5.12
CA GLY A 62 0.27 -9.91 -4.30
C GLY A 62 0.38 -11.26 -5.02
N ALA A 63 -0.08 -11.34 -6.27
CA ALA A 63 -0.01 -12.56 -7.07
C ALA A 63 1.44 -12.92 -7.44
N ILE A 64 2.25 -11.92 -7.80
CA ILE A 64 3.68 -12.09 -8.07
C ILE A 64 4.39 -12.62 -6.82
N GLY A 65 4.12 -12.03 -5.66
CA GLY A 65 4.70 -12.48 -4.38
C GLY A 65 4.33 -13.93 -4.05
N ALA A 66 3.08 -14.32 -4.25
CA ALA A 66 2.63 -15.70 -4.05
C ALA A 66 3.35 -16.69 -4.99
N ALA A 67 3.50 -16.34 -6.27
CA ALA A 67 4.22 -17.16 -7.24
C ALA A 67 5.70 -17.35 -6.84
N LEU A 68 6.37 -16.26 -6.45
CA LEU A 68 7.76 -16.30 -5.98
C LEU A 68 7.94 -17.18 -4.75
N LEU A 69 7.00 -17.14 -3.82
CA LEU A 69 7.02 -18.00 -2.62
C LEU A 69 6.83 -19.48 -2.98
N GLY A 70 5.91 -19.80 -3.90
CA GLY A 70 5.68 -21.17 -4.36
C GLY A 70 6.80 -21.72 -5.24
N SER A 71 7.56 -20.85 -5.92
CA SER A 71 8.70 -21.25 -6.75
C SER A 71 10.00 -21.42 -5.97
N LYS A 72 10.06 -20.99 -4.70
CA LYS A 72 11.26 -21.25 -3.89
C LYS A 72 11.36 -22.75 -3.65
N PRO A 73 12.48 -23.40 -4.01
CA PRO A 73 12.68 -24.79 -3.62
C PRO A 73 12.59 -24.86 -2.11
N ASN A 74 11.92 -25.89 -1.58
CA ASN A 74 11.85 -26.11 -0.13
C ASN A 74 13.27 -26.06 0.41
N ALA A 75 13.58 -25.07 1.24
CA ALA A 75 14.75 -25.15 2.10
C ALA A 75 14.55 -26.45 2.90
N GLU A 76 15.47 -27.40 2.72
CA GLU A 76 15.46 -28.70 3.39
C GLU A 76 15.14 -28.48 4.87
N LYS A 77 14.05 -29.08 5.32
CA LYS A 77 13.76 -29.26 6.74
C LYS A 77 14.60 -30.39 7.28
#